data_AF-A0AA96GMY3-F1
#
_entry.id   AF-A0AA96GMY3-F1
#
_cell.length_a   1.000
_cell.length_b   1.000
_cell.length_c   1.000
_cell.angle_alpha   90.00
_cell.angle_beta   90.00
_cell.angle_gamma   90.00
#
_symmetry.space_group_name_H-M   'P 1'
#
loop_
_entity.id
_entity.type
_entity.pdbx_description
1 polymer ?
#
loop_
_entity_poly.entity_id
_entity_poly.type
_entity_poly.pdbx_seq_one_letter_code
_entity_poly.pdbx_strand_id
1 'polypeptide(L)' 'MGKLRVLSGKDVCKILQRQGFSEVRRRGSHIIMQCRTDAGTVTVPVPDHTMLAI' A
#
# COMPACT_ATOMS: atom_id res chain seq x y z
N MET A 1 -2.59 -6.65 24.77
CA MET A 1 -1.89 -6.34 23.50
C MET A 1 -2.87 -6.51 22.36
N GLY A 2 -3.30 -5.42 21.71
CA GLY A 2 -4.26 -5.48 20.61
C GLY A 2 -3.65 -6.22 19.43
N LYS A 3 -4.27 -7.32 18.99
CA LYS A 3 -3.85 -8.07 17.81
C LYS A 3 -3.82 -7.10 16.62
N LEU A 4 -2.64 -6.82 16.06
CA LEU A 4 -2.55 -6.12 14.78
C LEU A 4 -3.35 -6.95 13.78
N ARG A 5 -4.35 -6.32 13.15
CA ARG A 5 -5.08 -6.98 12.07
C ARG A 5 -4.09 -7.30 10.96
N VAL A 6 -4.06 -8.56 10.54
CA VAL A 6 -3.34 -8.96 9.33
C VAL A 6 -4.11 -8.35 8.16
N LEU A 7 -3.50 -7.36 7.50
CA LEU A 7 -4.07 -6.69 6.33
C LEU A 7 -3.42 -7.27 5.08
N SER A 8 -4.22 -7.57 4.06
CA SER A 8 -3.68 -7.92 2.74
C SER A 8 -3.09 -6.68 2.05
N GLY A 9 -2.21 -6.85 1.06
CA GLY A 9 -1.70 -5.73 0.27
C GLY A 9 -2.82 -4.92 -0.39
N LYS A 10 -3.90 -5.58 -0.83
CA LYS A 10 -5.13 -4.92 -1.32
C LYS A 10 -5.81 -4.06 -0.26
N ASP A 11 -5.88 -4.51 0.99
CA ASP A 11 -6.47 -3.72 2.07
C ASP A 11 -5.62 -2.49 2.39
N VAL A 12 -4.30 -2.65 2.37
CA VAL A 12 -3.35 -1.53 2.50
C VAL A 12 -3.56 -0.52 1.37
N CYS A 13 -3.65 -0.98 0.11
CA CYS A 13 -3.93 -0.10 -1.03
C CYS A 13 -5.26 0.66 -0.86
N LYS A 14 -6.33 0.00 -0.42
CA LYS A 14 -7.63 0.66 -0.17
C LYS A 14 -7.54 1.71 0.93
N ILE A 15 -6.80 1.45 2.00
CA ILE A 15 -6.58 2.42 3.09
C ILE A 15 -5.80 3.62 2.55
N LEU A 16 -4.72 3.38 1.80
CA LEU A 16 -3.92 4.45 1.20
C LEU A 16 -4.73 5.29 0.20
N GLN A 17 -5.59 4.66 -0.60
CA GLN A 17 -6.50 5.38 -1.50
C GLN A 17 -7.42 6.36 -0.77
N ARG A 18 -7.95 5.96 0.39
CA ARG A 18 -8.77 6.85 1.23
C ARG A 18 -7.98 8.02 1.81
N GLN A 19 -6.65 7.90 1.90
CA GLN A 19 -5.74 8.94 2.37
C GLN A 19 -5.17 9.79 1.21
N GLY A 20 -5.69 9.64 -0.02
CA GLY A 20 -5.27 10.43 -1.17
C GLY A 20 -4.10 9.84 -1.97
N PHE A 21 -3.68 8.60 -1.67
CA PHE A 21 -2.68 7.91 -2.51
C PHE A 21 -3.34 7.29 -3.75
N SER A 22 -2.64 7.31 -4.88
CA SER A 22 -3.04 6.62 -6.10
C SER A 22 -2.02 5.54 -6.47
N GLU A 23 -2.48 4.45 -7.09
CA GLU A 23 -1.58 3.45 -7.68
C GLU A 23 -0.94 4.05 -8.93
N VAL A 24 0.39 4.16 -8.95
CA VAL A 24 1.14 4.76 -10.08
C VAL A 24 1.92 3.72 -10.89
N ARG A 25 2.21 2.55 -10.30
CA ARG A 25 2.90 1.46 -10.98
C ARG A 25 2.66 0.14 -10.26
N ARG A 26 2.59 -0.95 -11.02
CA ARG A 26 2.58 -2.31 -10.47
C ARG A 26 3.61 -3.16 -11.21
N ARG A 27 4.43 -3.90 -10.46
CA ARG A 27 5.39 -4.88 -11.00
C ARG A 27 5.28 -6.18 -10.20
N GLY A 28 4.67 -7.20 -10.80
CA GLY A 28 4.34 -8.43 -10.09
C GLY A 28 3.43 -8.13 -8.90
N SER A 29 3.80 -8.61 -7.71
CA SER A 29 3.10 -8.34 -6.47
C SER A 29 3.39 -6.95 -5.87
N HIS A 30 4.37 -6.20 -6.37
CA HIS A 30 4.70 -4.90 -5.78
C HIS A 30 3.90 -3.79 -6.44
N ILE A 31 3.05 -3.13 -5.65
CA ILE A 31 2.25 -1.97 -6.05
C ILE A 31 2.94 -0.72 -5.53
N ILE A 32 3.15 0.27 -6.37
CA ILE A 32 3.66 1.58 -5.97
C ILE A 32 2.47 2.52 -5.84
N MET A 33 2.22 2.98 -4.62
CA MET A 33 1.22 3.98 -4.27
C MET A 33 1.91 5.33 -4.11
N GLN A 34 1.30 6.41 -4.58
CA GLN A 34 1.89 7.74 -4.51
C GLN A 34 0.85 8.78 -4.11
N CYS A 35 1.21 9.69 -3.22
CA CYS A 35 0.39 10.85 -2.86
C CYS A 35 1.18 12.12 -3.15
N ARG A 36 0.57 13.07 -3.87
CA ARG A 36 1.15 14.40 -4.10
C ARG A 36 0.60 15.33 -3.02
N THR A 37 1.51 15.97 -2.32
CA THR A 37 1.26 16.95 -1.26
C THR A 37 1.95 18.25 -1.62
N ASP A 38 1.63 19.34 -0.93
CA ASP A 38 2.27 20.64 -1.15
C ASP A 38 3.79 20.61 -0.85
N ALA A 39 4.22 19.73 0.05
CA ALA A 39 5.62 19.53 0.40
C ALA A 39 6.39 18.60 -0.58
N GLY A 40 5.68 17.98 -1.53
CA GLY A 40 6.27 17.06 -2.49
C GLY A 40 5.50 15.75 -2.63
N THR A 41 6.21 14.70 -3.04
CA THR A 41 5.60 13.41 -3.38
C THR A 41 5.99 12.35 -2.36
N VAL A 42 4.99 11.68 -1.78
CA VAL A 42 5.19 10.49 -0.93
C VAL A 42 4.94 9.25 -1.76
N THR A 43 5.93 8.36 -1.83
CA THR A 43 5.85 7.10 -2.57
C THR A 43 5.96 5.92 -1.61
N VAL A 44 4.99 5.00 -1.67
CA VAL A 44 4.87 3.84 -0.78
C VAL A 44 4.78 2.56 -1.61
N PRO A 45 5.78 1.66 -1.54
CA PRO A 45 5.67 0.32 -2.10
C PRO A 45 4.81 -0.57 -1.19
N VAL A 46 3.77 -1.18 -1.74
CA VAL A 46 2.87 -2.11 -1.09
C VAL A 46 3.07 -3.51 -1.69
N PRO A 47 3.55 -4.48 -0.90
CA PRO A 47 3.62 -5.87 -1.33
C PRO A 47 2.23 -6.52 -1.27
N ASP A 48 1.69 -6.88 -2.44
CA ASP A 48 0.44 -7.62 -2.64
C ASP A 48 0.72 -9.12 -2.80
N HIS A 49 1.34 -9.72 -1.77
CA HIS A 49 1.47 -11.18 -1.69
C HIS A 49 0.22 -11.77 -1.06
N THR A 50 -0.35 -12.81 -1.68
CA THR A 50 -1.52 -13.53 -1.15
C THR A 50 -1.19 -14.31 0.13
N MET A 51 0.08 -14.59 0.40
CA MET A 51 0.59 -15.22 1.63
C MET A 51 2.12 -15.15 1.64
N LEU A 52 2.73 -14.85 2.79
CA LEU A 52 4.13 -15.20 3.07
C LEU A 52 4.08 -16.43 3.99
N ALA A 53 4.52 -17.58 3.48
CA ALA A 53 4.85 -18.71 4.35
C ALA A 53 6.15 -18.34 5.10
N ILE A 54 6.11 -18.54 6.42
CA ILE A 54 7.23 -18.38 7.35
C ILE A 54 8.21 -19.53 7.14
#